data_AF-A0A1T1DXE2-F1
#
_entry.id   AF-A0A1T1DXE2-F1
#
_cell.length_a   1.000
_cell.length_b   1.000
_cell.length_c   1.000
_cell.angle_alpha   90.00
_cell.angle_beta   90.00
_cell.angle_gamma   90.00
#
_symmetry.space_group_name_H-M   'P 1'
#
loop_
_entity.id
_entity.type
_entity.pdbx_description
1 polymer ?
#
loop_
_entity_poly.entity_id
_entity_poly.type
_entity_poly.pdbx_seq_one_letter_code
_entity_poly.pdbx_strand_id
1 'polypeptide(L)'
;MKRLIILLMLWNCIFIDGFELLNLYAQKAMDMRSVESKKIVQYAEAFLKEYINTQYIFSEASEMKDIELKFFDEKTTIGPGGDIDTGFLINVIENFHITEVVNLKSYYEIVVQFIVKKECRFIDKTRISCKSVNVKKDVALGVRKKGSEYVIDFVYGDALIKGQLLDTYAKRMKYQIVQ
;
A
#
# COMPACT_ATOMS: atom_id res chain seq x y z
N MET A 1 12.92 -9.65 45.06
CA MET A 1 13.80 -8.89 44.13
C MET A 1 14.26 -9.66 42.88
N LYS A 2 13.76 -10.88 42.56
CA LYS A 2 14.14 -11.60 41.32
C LYS A 2 13.21 -11.37 40.12
N ARG A 3 11.98 -10.87 40.33
CA ARG A 3 11.00 -10.61 39.25
C ARG A 3 11.18 -9.26 38.55
N LEU A 4 11.82 -8.28 39.18
CA LEU A 4 12.02 -6.95 38.61
C LEU A 4 13.15 -6.92 37.55
N ILE A 5 14.16 -7.78 37.71
CA ILE A 5 15.33 -7.85 36.81
C ILE A 5 14.97 -8.50 35.48
N ILE A 6 14.06 -9.49 35.48
CA ILE A 6 13.63 -10.18 34.25
C ILE A 6 12.78 -9.26 33.37
N LEU A 7 11.96 -8.36 33.96
CA LEU A 7 11.17 -7.39 33.20
C LEU A 7 12.04 -6.31 32.53
N LEU A 8 13.12 -5.88 33.18
CA LEU A 8 14.08 -4.92 32.61
C LEU A 8 14.93 -5.51 31.48
N MET A 9 15.27 -6.79 31.54
CA MET A 9 16.01 -7.48 30.47
C MET A 9 15.14 -7.71 29.22
N LEU A 10 13.85 -8.04 29.40
CA LEU A 10 12.91 -8.21 28.28
C LEU A 10 12.61 -6.88 27.57
N TRP A 11 12.58 -5.76 28.30
CA TRP A 11 12.43 -4.43 27.69
C TRP A 11 13.66 -4.01 26.89
N ASN A 12 14.88 -4.29 27.37
CA ASN A 12 16.09 -3.95 26.62
C ASN A 12 16.27 -4.80 25.35
N CYS A 13 15.92 -6.09 25.36
CA CYS A 13 16.01 -6.93 24.15
C CYS A 13 15.08 -6.43 23.02
N ILE A 14 13.84 -6.07 23.32
CA ILE A 14 12.88 -5.59 22.31
C ILE A 14 13.33 -4.25 21.70
N PHE A 15 13.95 -3.37 22.48
CA PHE A 15 14.47 -2.09 22.01
C PHE A 15 15.75 -2.24 21.17
N ILE A 16 16.62 -3.20 21.50
CA ILE A 16 17.84 -3.50 20.74
C ILE A 16 17.48 -4.04 19.36
N ASP A 17 16.52 -4.98 19.28
CA ASP A 17 16.07 -5.56 18.00
C ASP A 17 15.46 -4.50 17.06
N GLY A 18 14.65 -3.58 17.60
CA GLY A 18 14.05 -2.50 16.81
C GLY A 18 15.06 -1.48 16.28
N PHE A 19 16.07 -1.14 17.09
CA PHE A 19 17.12 -0.18 16.70
C PHE A 19 18.08 -0.78 15.66
N GLU A 20 18.43 -2.05 15.79
CA GLU A 20 19.24 -2.76 14.80
C GLU A 20 18.51 -2.92 13.46
N LEU A 21 17.21 -3.23 13.47
CA LEU A 21 16.38 -3.26 12.27
C LEU A 21 16.31 -1.89 11.59
N LEU A 22 16.14 -0.81 12.36
CA LEU A 22 16.10 0.55 11.81
C LEU A 22 17.44 0.94 11.17
N ASN A 23 18.55 0.59 11.80
CA ASN A 23 19.89 0.84 11.25
C ASN A 23 20.14 0.03 9.98
N LEU A 24 19.71 -1.24 9.94
CA LEU A 24 19.81 -2.08 8.76
C LEU A 24 18.94 -1.54 7.61
N TYR A 25 17.76 -1.02 7.92
CA TYR A 25 16.86 -0.40 6.96
C TYR A 25 17.47 0.90 6.40
N ALA A 26 18.00 1.77 7.26
CA ALA A 26 18.70 2.98 6.86
C ALA A 26 19.96 2.70 6.00
N GLN A 27 20.67 1.60 6.25
CA GLN A 27 21.80 1.17 5.41
C GLN A 27 21.38 0.69 4.01
N LYS A 28 20.13 0.21 3.88
CA LYS A 28 19.57 -0.29 2.61
C LYS A 28 18.78 0.78 1.86
N ALA A 29 18.46 1.90 2.51
CA ALA A 29 17.86 3.06 1.89
C ALA A 29 18.78 3.57 0.77
N MET A 30 18.18 3.76 -0.41
CA MET A 30 18.91 4.21 -1.59
C MET A 30 18.85 5.75 -1.70
N ASP A 31 19.91 6.38 -2.21
CA ASP A 31 19.83 7.79 -2.59
C ASP A 31 18.79 7.95 -3.72
N MET A 32 17.69 8.64 -3.41
CA MET A 32 16.59 8.93 -4.35
C MET A 32 17.05 9.67 -5.61
N ARG A 33 18.21 10.33 -5.58
CA ARG A 33 18.79 11.03 -6.74
C ARG A 33 19.57 10.10 -7.66
N SER A 34 19.89 8.88 -7.22
CA SER A 34 20.61 7.89 -8.02
C SER A 34 19.81 7.52 -9.27
N VAL A 35 20.53 7.13 -10.34
CA VAL A 35 19.91 6.74 -11.62
C VAL A 35 18.99 5.54 -11.43
N GLU A 36 19.39 4.59 -10.59
CA GLU A 36 18.61 3.39 -10.31
C GLU A 36 17.32 3.71 -9.54
N SER A 37 17.40 4.47 -8.44
CA SER A 37 16.21 4.89 -7.69
C SER A 37 15.24 5.66 -8.58
N LYS A 38 15.72 6.57 -9.43
CA LYS A 38 14.85 7.32 -10.36
C LYS A 38 14.08 6.41 -11.31
N LYS A 39 14.70 5.37 -11.85
CA LYS A 39 14.03 4.41 -12.73
C LYS A 39 12.95 3.62 -11.98
N ILE A 40 13.27 3.17 -10.77
CA ILE A 40 12.34 2.42 -9.92
C ILE A 40 11.15 3.31 -9.53
N VAL A 41 11.40 4.55 -9.12
CA VAL A 41 10.37 5.55 -8.78
C VAL A 41 9.47 5.81 -9.99
N GLN A 42 10.03 6.06 -11.17
CA GLN A 42 9.24 6.28 -12.39
C GLN A 42 8.34 5.08 -12.71
N TYR A 43 8.87 3.87 -12.59
CA TYR A 43 8.11 2.65 -12.79
C TYR A 43 6.97 2.51 -11.76
N ALA A 44 7.28 2.69 -10.47
CA ALA A 44 6.29 2.62 -9.39
C ALA A 44 5.21 3.71 -9.51
N GLU A 45 5.56 4.93 -9.91
CA GLU A 45 4.60 6.00 -10.16
C GLU A 45 3.65 5.67 -11.31
N ALA A 46 4.16 5.08 -12.40
CA ALA A 46 3.34 4.66 -13.53
C ALA A 46 2.33 3.59 -13.09
N PHE A 47 2.78 2.59 -12.34
CA PHE A 47 1.91 1.58 -11.74
C PHE A 47 0.86 2.21 -10.82
N LEU A 48 1.27 3.03 -9.84
CA LEU A 48 0.36 3.64 -8.86
C LEU A 48 -0.70 4.54 -9.50
N LYS A 49 -0.35 5.28 -10.56
CA LYS A 49 -1.32 6.12 -11.30
C LYS A 49 -2.44 5.30 -11.93
N GLU A 50 -2.16 4.08 -12.39
CA GLU A 50 -3.19 3.18 -12.89
C GLU A 50 -3.91 2.48 -11.71
N TYR A 51 -3.15 1.87 -10.79
CA TYR A 51 -3.69 1.02 -9.73
C TYR A 51 -4.64 1.71 -8.74
N ILE A 52 -4.42 2.99 -8.39
CA ILE A 52 -5.35 3.73 -7.51
C ILE A 52 -6.72 4.01 -8.16
N ASN A 53 -6.81 3.85 -9.48
CA ASN A 53 -8.05 3.98 -10.26
C ASN A 53 -8.67 2.63 -10.60
N THR A 54 -7.98 1.53 -10.35
CA THR A 54 -8.41 0.18 -10.69
C THR A 54 -7.84 -0.82 -9.67
N GLN A 55 -8.63 -1.17 -8.66
CA GLN A 55 -8.28 -2.16 -7.63
C GLN A 55 -9.33 -3.27 -7.58
N TYR A 56 -8.89 -4.52 -7.40
CA TYR A 56 -9.72 -5.73 -7.49
C TYR A 56 -11.06 -5.70 -6.74
N ILE A 57 -11.12 -5.10 -5.54
CA ILE A 57 -12.37 -5.04 -4.76
C ILE A 57 -13.39 -4.09 -5.40
N PHE A 58 -12.91 -3.04 -6.07
CA PHE A 58 -13.73 -1.94 -6.61
C PHE A 58 -13.91 -2.01 -8.12
N SER A 59 -13.23 -2.92 -8.80
CA SER A 59 -13.20 -3.05 -10.26
C SER A 59 -13.63 -4.44 -10.70
N GLU A 60 -14.18 -4.54 -11.90
CA GLU A 60 -14.42 -5.82 -12.55
C GLU A 60 -13.08 -6.46 -12.95
N ALA A 61 -13.04 -7.79 -13.02
CA ALA A 61 -11.81 -8.51 -13.40
C ALA A 61 -11.28 -8.11 -14.79
N SER A 62 -12.18 -7.75 -15.72
CA SER A 62 -11.82 -7.21 -17.03
C SER A 62 -11.04 -5.90 -16.97
N GLU A 63 -11.36 -5.02 -16.02
CA GLU A 63 -10.71 -3.71 -15.84
C GLU A 63 -9.28 -3.84 -15.29
N MET A 64 -8.97 -4.97 -14.64
CA MET A 64 -7.64 -5.24 -14.07
C MET A 64 -6.64 -5.81 -15.08
N LYS A 65 -7.11 -6.40 -16.19
CA LYS A 65 -6.26 -7.13 -17.15
C LYS A 65 -5.13 -6.29 -17.72
N ASP A 66 -5.38 -5.01 -18.01
CA ASP A 66 -4.35 -4.14 -18.57
C ASP A 66 -3.24 -3.87 -17.56
N ILE A 67 -3.57 -3.71 -16.28
CA ILE A 67 -2.58 -3.54 -15.20
C ILE A 67 -1.80 -4.85 -15.00
N GLU A 68 -2.50 -5.99 -14.97
CA GLU A 68 -1.89 -7.30 -14.82
C GLU A 68 -0.86 -7.56 -15.94
N LEU A 69 -1.24 -7.31 -17.19
CA LEU A 69 -0.37 -7.52 -18.35
C LEU A 69 0.84 -6.58 -18.37
N LYS A 70 0.68 -5.33 -17.92
CA LYS A 70 1.75 -4.32 -17.93
C LYS A 70 2.73 -4.46 -16.77
N PHE A 71 2.23 -4.80 -15.57
CA PHE A 71 2.99 -4.62 -14.33
C PHE A 71 3.21 -5.91 -13.56
N PHE A 72 2.41 -6.95 -13.78
CA PHE A 72 2.45 -8.16 -12.97
C PHE A 72 3.09 -9.32 -13.75
N ASP A 73 3.51 -10.34 -13.00
CA ASP A 73 3.77 -11.65 -13.56
C ASP A 73 3.32 -12.76 -12.60
N GLU A 74 3.67 -14.00 -12.90
CA GLU A 74 3.24 -15.18 -12.15
C GLU A 74 3.69 -15.21 -10.68
N LYS A 75 4.66 -14.38 -10.29
CA LYS A 75 5.18 -14.26 -8.92
C LYS A 75 4.63 -13.06 -8.16
N THR A 76 3.89 -12.18 -8.83
CA THR A 76 3.32 -11.00 -8.16
C THR A 76 2.33 -11.44 -7.08
N THR A 77 2.59 -11.00 -5.85
CA THR A 77 1.71 -11.26 -4.71
C THR A 77 0.75 -10.10 -4.55
N ILE A 78 -0.54 -10.39 -4.68
CA ILE A 78 -1.58 -9.41 -4.38
C ILE A 78 -1.96 -9.58 -2.91
N GLY A 79 -1.68 -8.56 -2.09
CA GLY A 79 -2.07 -8.55 -0.68
C GLY A 79 -3.56 -8.87 -0.52
N PRO A 80 -3.98 -9.52 0.58
CA PRO A 80 -5.32 -10.05 0.69
C PRO A 80 -6.35 -8.96 0.47
N GLY A 81 -7.26 -9.18 -0.48
CA GLY A 81 -8.47 -8.39 -0.59
C GLY A 81 -9.27 -8.62 0.68
N GLY A 82 -9.38 -7.60 1.53
CA GLY A 82 -10.22 -7.68 2.72
C GLY A 82 -11.64 -8.09 2.33
N ASP A 83 -12.22 -9.00 3.10
CA ASP A 83 -13.63 -9.37 2.96
C ASP A 83 -14.50 -8.13 3.28
N ILE A 84 -15.42 -7.80 2.38
CA ILE A 84 -16.38 -6.69 2.53
C ILE A 84 -17.15 -6.81 3.86
N ASP A 85 -17.35 -8.03 4.34
CA ASP A 85 -18.09 -8.32 5.58
C ASP A 85 -17.29 -8.01 6.87
N THR A 86 -16.03 -7.59 6.78
CA THR A 86 -15.17 -7.32 7.96
C THR A 86 -15.14 -5.86 8.43
N GLY A 87 -15.93 -4.97 7.82
CA GLY A 87 -15.86 -3.53 8.11
C GLY A 87 -14.60 -2.88 7.51
N PHE A 88 -14.21 -3.38 6.33
CA PHE A 88 -13.05 -2.96 5.56
C PHE A 88 -12.96 -1.43 5.42
N LEU A 89 -11.79 -0.89 5.78
CA LEU A 89 -11.51 0.55 5.74
C LEU A 89 -11.07 0.96 4.33
N ILE A 90 -11.86 1.83 3.72
CA ILE A 90 -11.59 2.41 2.40
C ILE A 90 -11.02 3.81 2.60
N ASN A 91 -9.81 4.04 2.13
CA ASN A 91 -9.15 5.34 2.16
C ASN A 91 -9.28 6.02 0.80
N VAL A 92 -10.09 7.07 0.73
CA VAL A 92 -10.19 7.91 -0.47
C VAL A 92 -9.06 8.93 -0.44
N ILE A 93 -8.16 8.81 -1.41
CA ILE A 93 -6.93 9.59 -1.48
C ILE A 93 -7.11 10.85 -2.33
N GLU A 94 -6.45 11.93 -1.94
CA GLU A 94 -6.24 13.11 -2.78
C GLU A 94 -5.07 12.88 -3.74
N ASN A 95 -3.92 12.50 -3.20
CA ASN A 95 -2.70 12.24 -3.96
C ASN A 95 -1.79 11.25 -3.23
N PHE A 96 -0.64 10.97 -3.82
CA PHE A 96 0.43 10.18 -3.24
C PHE A 96 1.80 10.76 -3.65
N HIS A 97 2.84 10.39 -2.91
CA HIS A 97 4.23 10.59 -3.32
C HIS A 97 5.08 9.43 -2.80
N ILE A 98 6.11 9.06 -3.56
CA ILE A 98 7.10 8.08 -3.13
C ILE A 98 8.12 8.80 -2.26
N THR A 99 8.29 8.34 -1.02
CA THR A 99 9.20 8.96 -0.04
C THR A 99 10.55 8.26 0.00
N GLU A 100 10.58 6.96 -0.26
CA GLU A 100 11.78 6.15 -0.08
C GLU A 100 11.82 4.94 -1.02
N VAL A 101 13.04 4.52 -1.36
CA VAL A 101 13.34 3.25 -2.03
C VAL A 101 14.40 2.52 -1.22
N VAL A 102 14.12 1.28 -0.83
CA VAL A 102 15.02 0.44 -0.02
C VAL A 102 15.35 -0.83 -0.78
N ASN A 103 16.65 -1.12 -0.93
CA ASN A 103 17.10 -2.33 -1.61
C ASN A 103 17.17 -3.52 -0.63
N LEU A 104 16.18 -4.40 -0.69
CA LEU A 104 16.10 -5.61 0.13
C LEU A 104 16.70 -6.85 -0.56
N LYS A 105 17.54 -6.66 -1.58
CA LYS A 105 18.22 -7.66 -2.43
C LYS A 105 17.28 -8.45 -3.35
N SER A 106 16.21 -9.04 -2.84
CA SER A 106 15.23 -9.79 -3.63
C SER A 106 14.25 -8.87 -4.37
N TYR A 107 13.95 -7.73 -3.77
CA TYR A 107 13.10 -6.69 -4.33
C TYR A 107 13.53 -5.31 -3.78
N TYR A 108 12.98 -4.25 -4.37
CA TYR A 108 13.02 -2.89 -3.88
C TYR A 108 11.70 -2.60 -3.17
N GLU A 109 11.79 -2.22 -1.90
CA GLU A 109 10.65 -1.72 -1.15
C GLU A 109 10.49 -0.23 -1.44
N ILE A 110 9.30 0.14 -1.88
CA ILE A 110 8.93 1.51 -2.22
C ILE A 110 7.97 2.00 -1.15
N VAL A 111 8.38 2.99 -0.38
CA VAL A 111 7.50 3.62 0.61
C VAL A 111 6.70 4.72 -0.08
N VAL A 112 5.38 4.58 -0.03
CA VAL A 112 4.44 5.49 -0.66
C VAL A 112 3.62 6.17 0.43
N GLN A 113 3.71 7.50 0.49
CA GLN A 113 2.87 8.31 1.36
C GLN A 113 1.63 8.78 0.62
N PHE A 114 0.47 8.35 1.09
CA PHE A 114 -0.83 8.79 0.60
C PHE A 114 -1.40 9.90 1.47
N ILE A 115 -2.01 10.91 0.84
CA ILE A 115 -2.83 11.92 1.54
C ILE A 115 -4.29 11.48 1.44
N VAL A 116 -4.86 11.07 2.57
CA VAL A 116 -6.24 10.58 2.68
C VAL A 116 -7.16 11.73 3.04
N LYS A 117 -8.25 11.90 2.28
CA LYS A 117 -9.28 12.93 2.52
C LYS A 117 -10.59 12.39 3.05
N LYS A 118 -10.88 11.11 2.79
CA LYS A 118 -12.03 10.45 3.39
C LYS A 118 -11.65 9.04 3.81
N GLU A 119 -12.15 8.66 4.97
CA GLU A 119 -12.16 7.28 5.42
C GLU A 119 -13.60 6.78 5.33
N CYS A 120 -13.81 5.70 4.61
CA CYS A 120 -15.11 5.10 4.43
C CYS A 120 -15.13 3.66 4.95
N ARG A 121 -16.31 3.21 5.39
CA ARG A 121 -16.54 1.83 5.84
C ARG A 121 -17.91 1.36 5.40
N PHE A 122 -18.02 0.07 5.08
CA PHE A 122 -19.31 -0.59 4.96
C PHE A 122 -19.97 -0.61 6.35
N ILE A 123 -21.19 -0.10 6.44
CA ILE A 123 -21.97 -0.12 7.70
C ILE A 123 -23.06 -1.19 7.67
N ASP A 124 -23.53 -1.55 6.47
CA ASP A 124 -24.43 -2.67 6.21
C ASP A 124 -24.38 -3.03 4.71
N LYS A 125 -25.28 -3.92 4.27
CA LYS A 125 -25.36 -4.42 2.90
C LYS A 125 -25.83 -3.40 1.87
N THR A 126 -26.21 -2.18 2.27
CA THR A 126 -26.73 -1.15 1.36
C THR A 126 -26.08 0.22 1.54
N ARG A 127 -25.24 0.43 2.56
CA ARG A 127 -24.65 1.74 2.86
C ARG A 127 -23.15 1.69 3.12
N ILE A 128 -22.48 2.73 2.63
CA ILE A 128 -21.08 3.04 2.91
C ILE A 128 -21.06 4.41 3.61
N SER A 129 -20.54 4.48 4.84
CA SER A 129 -20.36 5.74 5.56
C SER A 129 -18.96 6.27 5.33
N CYS A 130 -18.84 7.56 4.99
CA CYS A 130 -17.58 8.24 4.69
C CYS A 130 -17.40 9.49 5.55
N LYS A 131 -16.33 9.53 6.33
CA LYS A 131 -15.95 10.70 7.13
C LYS A 131 -14.80 11.45 6.47
N SER A 132 -14.90 12.77 6.39
CA SER A 132 -13.79 13.63 5.97
C SER A 132 -12.65 13.61 7.00
N VAL A 133 -11.43 13.40 6.50
CA VAL A 133 -10.19 13.39 7.29
C VAL A 133 -9.09 14.13 6.54
N ASN A 134 -7.95 14.33 7.18
CA ASN A 134 -6.74 14.82 6.51
C ASN A 134 -5.53 14.17 7.18
N VAL A 135 -5.27 12.92 6.78
CA VAL A 135 -4.21 12.10 7.37
C VAL A 135 -3.26 11.62 6.29
N LYS A 136 -2.01 11.40 6.69
CA LYS A 136 -0.97 10.79 5.85
C LYS A 136 -0.87 9.32 6.22
N LYS A 137 -0.80 8.44 5.23
CA LYS A 137 -0.64 7.01 5.43
C LYS A 137 0.51 6.51 4.56
N ASP A 138 1.51 5.93 5.20
CA ASP A 138 2.64 5.31 4.51
C ASP A 138 2.32 3.82 4.31
N VAL A 139 2.54 3.34 3.10
CA VAL A 139 2.41 1.91 2.75
C VAL A 139 3.59 1.46 1.90
N ALA A 140 3.89 0.18 1.95
CA ALA A 140 4.95 -0.43 1.16
C ALA A 140 4.40 -1.05 -0.14
N LEU A 141 5.15 -0.85 -1.22
CA LEU A 141 4.97 -1.50 -2.51
C LEU A 141 6.27 -2.23 -2.86
N GLY A 142 6.19 -3.49 -3.28
CA GLY A 142 7.35 -4.26 -3.73
C GLY A 142 7.54 -4.14 -5.23
N VAL A 143 8.75 -3.81 -5.68
CA VAL A 143 9.17 -3.86 -7.09
C VAL A 143 10.37 -4.77 -7.22
N ARG A 144 10.37 -5.72 -8.14
CA ARG A 144 11.56 -6.54 -8.44
C ARG A 144 12.04 -6.34 -9.87
N LYS A 145 13.31 -6.65 -10.09
CA LYS A 145 13.88 -6.74 -11.44
C LYS A 145 13.51 -8.07 -12.11
N LYS A 146 13.20 -8.00 -13.39
CA LYS A 146 13.02 -9.14 -14.30
C LYS A 146 13.89 -8.90 -15.53
N GLY A 147 15.13 -9.39 -15.49
CA GLY A 147 16.13 -9.07 -16.50
C GLY A 147 16.47 -7.57 -16.48
N SER A 148 16.23 -6.89 -17.62
CA SER A 148 16.41 -5.43 -17.75
C SER A 148 15.17 -4.61 -17.36
N GLU A 149 14.05 -5.25 -17.03
CA GLU A 149 12.77 -4.61 -16.74
C GLU A 149 12.41 -4.71 -15.25
N TYR A 150 11.31 -4.04 -14.89
CA TYR A 150 10.74 -4.07 -13.55
C TYR A 150 9.33 -4.67 -13.59
N VAL A 151 8.97 -5.35 -12.52
CA VAL A 151 7.65 -5.93 -12.28
C VAL A 151 7.27 -5.73 -10.81
N ILE A 152 5.98 -5.66 -10.52
CA ILE A 152 5.50 -5.57 -9.15
C ILE A 152 5.72 -6.93 -8.46
N ASP A 153 6.39 -6.88 -7.31
CA ASP A 153 6.61 -8.05 -6.47
C ASP A 153 5.43 -8.29 -5.55
N PHE A 154 4.99 -7.23 -4.86
CA PHE A 154 3.75 -7.24 -4.10
C PHE A 154 3.09 -5.87 -4.06
N VAL A 155 1.78 -5.86 -3.90
CA VAL A 155 0.98 -4.66 -3.63
C VAL A 155 0.51 -4.62 -2.19
N TYR A 156 0.36 -3.42 -1.63
CA TYR A 156 -0.31 -3.21 -0.35
C TYR A 156 -1.75 -3.75 -0.40
N GLY A 157 -2.25 -4.27 0.73
CA GLY A 157 -3.63 -4.77 0.84
C GLY A 157 -4.66 -3.70 1.22
N ASP A 158 -4.21 -2.47 1.50
CA ASP A 158 -5.09 -1.35 1.87
C ASP A 158 -5.86 -0.81 0.66
N ALA A 159 -7.16 -0.52 0.83
CA ALA A 159 -7.94 0.21 -0.17
C ALA A 159 -7.59 1.70 -0.17
N LEU A 160 -6.57 2.06 -0.95
CA LEU A 160 -6.15 3.44 -1.20
C LEU A 160 -6.55 3.83 -2.63
N ILE A 161 -7.71 4.46 -2.78
CA ILE A 161 -8.37 4.64 -4.09
C ILE A 161 -8.80 6.09 -4.35
N LYS A 162 -8.99 6.44 -5.61
CA LYS A 162 -9.65 7.70 -5.99
C LYS A 162 -11.15 7.65 -5.71
N GLY A 163 -11.72 8.82 -5.36
CA GLY A 163 -13.15 8.92 -5.03
C GLY A 163 -14.07 8.46 -6.16
N GLN A 164 -13.70 8.75 -7.41
CA GLN A 164 -14.44 8.31 -8.59
C GLN A 164 -14.59 6.77 -8.69
N LEU A 165 -13.58 6.02 -8.26
CA LEU A 165 -13.64 4.55 -8.25
C LEU A 165 -14.66 4.05 -7.21
N LEU A 166 -14.67 4.66 -6.02
CA LEU A 166 -15.66 4.36 -4.98
C LEU A 166 -17.09 4.67 -5.45
N ASP A 167 -17.29 5.84 -6.09
CA ASP A 167 -18.60 6.25 -6.60
C ASP A 167 -19.11 5.28 -7.68
N THR A 168 -18.23 4.86 -8.59
CA THR A 168 -18.53 3.89 -9.65
C THR A 168 -18.90 2.54 -9.07
N TYR A 169 -18.10 2.04 -8.12
CA TYR A 169 -18.38 0.80 -7.40
C TYR A 169 -19.72 0.85 -6.66
N ALA A 170 -19.97 1.91 -5.89
CA ALA A 170 -21.19 2.07 -5.11
C ALA A 170 -22.43 2.08 -6.01
N LYS A 171 -22.36 2.76 -7.16
CA LYS A 171 -23.44 2.76 -8.15
C LYS A 171 -23.69 1.36 -8.74
N ARG A 172 -22.63 0.63 -9.12
CA ARG A 172 -22.75 -0.73 -9.68
C ARG A 172 -23.37 -1.71 -8.67
N MET A 173 -22.94 -1.61 -7.42
CA MET A 173 -23.39 -2.50 -6.34
C MET A 173 -24.65 -2.01 -5.61
N LYS A 174 -25.20 -0.85 -6.00
CA LYS A 174 -26.39 -0.22 -5.39
C LYS A 174 -26.20 0.17 -3.92
N TYR A 175 -24.98 0.52 -3.53
CA TYR A 175 -24.71 1.15 -2.23
C TYR A 175 -25.08 2.63 -2.24
N GLN A 176 -25.63 3.11 -1.13
CA GLN A 176 -25.76 4.53 -0.84
C GLN A 176 -24.54 5.00 -0.05
N ILE A 177 -23.82 5.99 -0.57
CA ILE A 177 -22.76 6.67 0.17
C ILE A 177 -23.40 7.71 1.08
N VAL A 178 -23.16 7.60 2.38
CA VAL A 178 -23.60 8.54 3.42
C VAL A 178 -22.39 9.21 4.06
N GLN A 179 -22.58 10.42 4.58
CA GLN A 179 -21.53 11.22 5.24
C GLN A 179 -21.61 11.07 6.76
#